data_AF-A0A1I3PRI2-F1
#
_entry.id   AF-A0A1I3PRI2-F1
#
_cell.length_a   1.000
_cell.length_b   1.000
_cell.length_c   1.000
_cell.angle_alpha   90.00
_cell.angle_beta   90.00
_cell.angle_gamma   90.00
#
_symmetry.space_group_name_H-M   'P 1'
#
loop_
_entity.id
_entity.type
_entity.pdbx_description
1 polymer ?
#
loop_
_entity_poly.entity_id
_entity_poly.type
_entity_poly.pdbx_seq_one_letter_code
_entity_poly.pdbx_strand_id
1 'polypeptide(L)'
;MKKTLTLSLIACALPALPAFAQTCVGAGFDIPLPGATAVETRHVDIPSPTYPGIWQEGTVRNFFYRIYANGEAALSPSASSSDWEITVLCDAGTCQKSVTGTAPQAALDTADLLEACLLGGDAAQQLLASEPDGTAPPPDGTVPALVQDIPPESPTPAPQAPLSIDTITPDTVAPEPTAQITEETAPVAPVPAEDTAPCGLAAIPEGAPGITLQRLLVEAGENPGPLDGIPGRRTRTALQNLFGAQSADMDTAEAITALDNLLCQ
;
A
#
# COMPACT_ATOMS: atom_id res chain seq x y z
N MET A 1 41.97 1.27 72.18
CA MET A 1 42.32 0.68 70.86
C MET A 1 41.10 -0.04 70.30
N LYS A 2 40.91 0.04 68.98
CA LYS A 2 39.87 -0.60 68.14
C LYS A 2 38.51 0.12 68.06
N LYS A 3 38.43 1.08 67.12
CA LYS A 3 37.17 1.52 66.50
C LYS A 3 36.85 0.56 65.36
N THR A 4 35.77 -0.18 65.48
CA THR A 4 35.23 -1.06 64.43
C THR A 4 34.47 -0.21 63.43
N LEU A 5 35.01 -0.07 62.23
CA LEU A 5 34.41 0.64 61.11
C LEU A 5 33.48 -0.33 60.38
N THR A 6 32.17 -0.17 60.58
CA THR A 6 31.14 -0.96 59.90
C THR A 6 30.90 -0.36 58.51
N LEU A 7 31.43 -1.00 57.47
CA LEU A 7 31.25 -0.61 56.08
C LEU A 7 29.90 -1.19 55.58
N SER A 8 28.85 -0.38 55.58
CA SER A 8 27.55 -0.74 54.99
C SER A 8 27.65 -0.70 53.46
N LEU A 9 27.62 -1.88 52.84
CA LEU A 9 27.51 -2.05 51.40
C LEU A 9 26.08 -1.65 50.97
N ILE A 10 25.92 -0.47 50.39
CA ILE A 10 24.68 -0.04 49.74
C ILE A 10 24.66 -0.71 48.36
N ALA A 11 23.86 -1.77 48.24
CA ALA A 11 23.55 -2.40 46.96
C ALA A 11 22.62 -1.47 46.16
N CYS A 12 23.18 -0.74 45.20
CA CYS A 12 22.41 0.01 44.20
C CYS A 12 21.66 -0.98 43.31
N ALA A 13 20.38 -1.22 43.60
CA ALA A 13 19.45 -1.81 42.67
C ALA A 13 19.13 -0.75 41.59
N LEU A 14 19.84 -0.79 40.46
CA LEU A 14 19.44 -0.04 39.27
C LEU A 14 18.10 -0.63 38.78
N PRO A 15 17.02 0.16 38.65
CA PRO A 15 15.82 -0.31 37.99
C PRO A 15 16.16 -0.62 36.54
N ALA A 16 16.00 -1.88 36.13
CA ALA A 16 16.04 -2.26 34.72
C ALA A 16 14.95 -1.47 34.01
N LEU A 17 15.38 -0.48 33.21
CA LEU A 17 14.46 0.23 32.32
C LEU A 17 13.88 -0.81 31.36
N PRO A 18 12.56 -0.79 31.11
CA PRO A 18 11.98 -1.65 30.10
C PRO A 18 12.64 -1.32 28.76
N ALA A 19 13.38 -2.28 28.20
CA ALA A 19 13.78 -2.23 26.81
C ALA A 19 12.49 -2.38 26.00
N PHE A 20 11.93 -1.25 25.58
CA PHE A 20 10.87 -1.27 24.59
C PHE A 20 11.51 -1.83 23.31
N ALA A 21 11.09 -3.03 22.92
CA ALA A 21 11.47 -3.63 21.66
C ALA A 21 11.22 -2.59 20.57
N GLN A 22 12.29 -2.12 19.95
CA GLN A 22 12.19 -1.10 18.92
C GLN A 22 11.58 -1.77 17.70
N THR A 23 10.42 -1.27 17.26
CA THR A 23 9.86 -1.70 15.98
C THR A 23 10.94 -1.50 14.91
N CYS A 24 11.19 -2.54 14.12
CA CYS A 24 12.28 -2.54 13.15
C CYS A 24 12.14 -1.46 12.08
N VAL A 25 10.92 -0.94 11.92
CA VAL A 25 10.65 0.33 11.25
C VAL A 25 10.04 1.27 12.29
N GLY A 26 10.57 2.50 12.38
CA GLY A 26 10.02 3.52 13.26
C GLY A 26 8.57 3.85 12.86
N ALA A 27 7.74 4.27 13.82
CA ALA A 27 6.35 4.64 13.53
C ALA A 27 6.22 5.77 12.48
N GLY A 28 7.28 6.60 12.32
CA GLY A 28 7.38 7.63 11.29
C GLY A 28 8.14 7.20 10.02
N PHE A 29 8.51 5.93 9.88
CA PHE A 29 9.40 5.44 8.82
C PHE A 29 10.78 6.12 8.79
N ASP A 30 11.22 6.63 9.94
CA ASP A 30 12.49 7.36 10.12
C ASP A 30 13.69 6.41 10.19
N ILE A 31 13.42 5.13 10.50
CA ILE A 31 14.41 4.06 10.61
C ILE A 31 14.17 3.11 9.43
N PRO A 32 15.19 2.87 8.58
CA PRO A 32 15.08 1.92 7.48
C PRO A 32 14.98 0.49 8.01
N LEU A 33 14.28 -0.38 7.25
CA LEU A 33 14.33 -1.82 7.48
C LEU A 33 15.81 -2.28 7.54
N PRO A 34 16.25 -3.01 8.57
CA PRO A 34 17.66 -3.36 8.67
C PRO A 34 18.07 -4.29 7.51
N GLY A 35 19.27 -4.08 6.97
CA GLY A 35 19.75 -4.77 5.76
C GLY A 35 19.16 -4.25 4.44
N ALA A 36 18.22 -3.30 4.49
CA ALA A 36 17.72 -2.67 3.28
C ALA A 36 18.71 -1.66 2.70
N THR A 37 18.64 -1.51 1.38
CA THR A 37 19.43 -0.58 0.57
C THR A 37 18.48 0.22 -0.33
N ALA A 38 18.96 1.38 -0.81
CA ALA A 38 18.16 2.29 -1.64
C ALA A 38 16.79 2.62 -1.01
N VAL A 39 16.77 2.82 0.31
CA VAL A 39 15.55 3.06 1.06
C VAL A 39 15.07 4.48 0.82
N GLU A 40 13.80 4.61 0.43
CA GLU A 40 13.12 5.88 0.24
C GLU A 40 11.80 5.89 1.03
N THR A 41 11.56 6.97 1.77
CA THR A 41 10.27 7.21 2.43
C THR A 41 9.43 8.12 1.55
N ARG A 42 8.29 7.62 1.10
CA ARG A 42 7.37 8.30 0.21
C ARG A 42 6.18 8.84 1.01
N HIS A 43 5.64 9.95 0.53
CA HIS A 43 4.47 10.61 1.10
C HIS A 43 3.43 10.84 0.00
N VAL A 44 2.15 10.68 0.32
CA VAL A 44 1.03 11.14 -0.53
C VAL A 44 0.47 12.42 0.06
N ASP A 45 0.35 13.47 -0.77
CA ASP A 45 -0.21 14.77 -0.36
C ASP A 45 -1.68 14.68 0.05
N ILE A 46 -2.44 13.76 -0.54
CA ILE A 46 -3.86 13.55 -0.27
C ILE A 46 -4.04 12.12 0.26
N PRO A 47 -4.07 11.92 1.59
CA PRO A 47 -4.31 10.61 2.16
C PRO A 47 -5.68 10.11 1.72
N SER A 48 -5.72 8.87 1.23
CA SER A 48 -6.95 8.18 0.88
C SER A 48 -7.09 6.94 1.77
N PRO A 49 -8.29 6.36 1.91
CA PRO A 49 -8.46 5.11 2.65
C PRO A 49 -7.55 3.97 2.18
N THR A 50 -7.13 3.99 0.92
CA THR A 50 -6.28 2.97 0.29
C THR A 50 -4.79 3.25 0.42
N TYR A 51 -4.39 4.52 0.62
CA TYR A 51 -2.99 4.92 0.70
C TYR A 51 -2.77 5.67 2.01
N PRO A 52 -2.13 5.05 3.03
CA PRO A 52 -2.01 5.58 4.39
C PRO A 52 -1.10 6.82 4.51
N GLY A 53 -0.89 7.56 3.42
CA GLY A 53 -0.17 8.83 3.39
C GLY A 53 1.34 8.69 3.45
N ILE A 54 1.89 7.62 4.06
CA ILE A 54 3.32 7.38 4.18
C ILE A 54 3.63 5.89 4.00
N TRP A 55 4.67 5.60 3.24
CA TRP A 55 5.26 4.26 3.13
C TRP A 55 6.76 4.35 2.91
N GLN A 56 7.48 3.28 3.22
CA GLN A 56 8.89 3.13 2.93
C GLN A 56 9.09 2.03 1.92
N GLU A 57 9.94 2.27 0.93
CA GLU A 57 10.29 1.30 -0.11
C GLU A 57 11.81 1.20 -0.28
N GLY A 58 12.28 0.08 -0.80
CA GLY A 58 13.70 -0.14 -1.01
C GLY A 58 14.00 -1.57 -1.47
N THR A 59 15.24 -2.00 -1.32
CA THR A 59 15.67 -3.37 -1.65
C THR A 59 16.29 -4.05 -0.45
N VAL A 60 15.80 -5.23 -0.07
CA VAL A 60 16.36 -6.06 1.01
C VAL A 60 16.61 -7.46 0.45
N ARG A 61 17.83 -7.99 0.64
CA ARG A 61 18.26 -9.30 0.11
C ARG A 61 17.91 -9.50 -1.38
N ASN A 62 18.15 -8.47 -2.20
CA ASN A 62 17.83 -8.46 -3.64
C ASN A 62 16.33 -8.47 -4.01
N PHE A 63 15.43 -8.29 -3.05
CA PHE A 63 13.99 -8.15 -3.29
C PHE A 63 13.52 -6.72 -3.03
N PHE A 64 12.64 -6.22 -3.90
CA PHE A 64 12.00 -4.94 -3.68
C PHE A 64 10.93 -5.09 -2.59
N TYR A 65 10.92 -4.18 -1.63
CA TYR A 65 9.93 -4.17 -0.55
C TYR A 65 9.21 -2.82 -0.48
N ARG A 66 7.97 -2.85 0.02
CA ARG A 66 7.20 -1.68 0.47
C ARG A 66 6.59 -2.00 1.83
N ILE A 67 6.70 -1.09 2.79
CA ILE A 67 6.04 -1.20 4.10
C ILE A 67 5.22 0.07 4.33
N TYR A 68 3.97 -0.11 4.74
CA TYR A 68 2.96 0.93 4.90
C TYR A 68 2.63 1.15 6.39
N ALA A 69 2.18 2.36 6.73
CA ALA A 69 1.86 2.74 8.12
C ALA A 69 0.74 1.92 8.76
N ASN A 70 -0.09 1.27 7.95
CA ASN A 70 -1.20 0.42 8.38
C ASN A 70 -0.77 -1.01 8.78
N GLY A 71 0.53 -1.33 8.80
CA GLY A 71 1.02 -2.67 9.12
C GLY A 71 1.00 -3.63 7.92
N GLU A 72 0.83 -3.11 6.71
CA GLU A 72 0.96 -3.87 5.47
C GLU A 72 2.38 -3.79 4.92
N ALA A 73 2.86 -4.88 4.35
CA ALA A 73 4.08 -4.93 3.58
C ALA A 73 3.91 -5.78 2.32
N ALA A 74 4.62 -5.39 1.26
CA ALA A 74 4.69 -6.13 0.01
C ALA A 74 6.15 -6.42 -0.34
N LEU A 75 6.40 -7.61 -0.88
CA LEU A 75 7.71 -8.05 -1.37
C LEU A 75 7.57 -8.60 -2.79
N SER A 76 8.45 -8.17 -3.68
CA SER A 76 8.44 -8.55 -5.10
C SER A 76 9.85 -8.53 -5.71
N PRO A 77 10.04 -9.06 -6.93
CA PRO A 77 11.32 -8.91 -7.65
C PRO A 77 11.66 -7.47 -8.01
N SER A 78 10.65 -6.64 -8.28
CA SER A 78 10.81 -5.25 -8.74
C SER A 78 9.57 -4.40 -8.44
N ALA A 79 9.71 -3.08 -8.57
CA ALA A 79 8.64 -2.12 -8.30
C ALA A 79 7.52 -2.06 -9.36
N SER A 80 7.82 -2.37 -10.62
CA SER A 80 6.94 -2.09 -11.77
C SER A 80 6.25 -3.33 -12.35
N SER A 81 6.83 -4.52 -12.18
CA SER A 81 6.24 -5.77 -12.66
C SER A 81 6.80 -6.95 -11.86
N SER A 82 5.92 -7.87 -11.48
CA SER A 82 6.30 -9.00 -10.66
C SER A 82 5.60 -10.28 -11.14
N ASP A 83 6.40 -11.32 -11.42
CA ASP A 83 5.87 -12.67 -11.70
C ASP A 83 5.34 -13.34 -10.43
N TRP A 84 5.71 -12.81 -9.27
CA TRP A 84 5.22 -13.19 -7.96
C TRP A 84 5.23 -11.99 -7.01
N GLU A 85 4.31 -11.96 -6.06
CA GLU A 85 4.26 -10.96 -5.01
C GLU A 85 3.86 -11.63 -3.70
N ILE A 86 4.50 -11.23 -2.60
CA ILE A 86 4.15 -11.65 -1.25
C ILE A 86 3.61 -10.43 -0.52
N THR A 87 2.38 -10.50 -0.05
CA THR A 87 1.76 -9.48 0.80
C THR A 87 1.67 -9.99 2.22
N VAL A 88 2.08 -9.17 3.18
CA VAL A 88 1.99 -9.42 4.61
C VAL A 88 1.12 -8.31 5.20
N LEU A 89 0.06 -8.68 5.91
CA LEU A 89 -0.80 -7.75 6.62
C LEU A 89 -0.82 -8.12 8.10
N CYS A 90 -0.33 -7.22 8.96
CA CYS A 90 -0.29 -7.42 10.40
C CYS A 90 -1.31 -6.53 11.10
N ASP A 91 -2.20 -7.15 11.88
CA ASP A 91 -3.19 -6.48 12.72
C ASP A 91 -3.24 -7.11 14.11
N ALA A 92 -3.31 -6.26 15.15
CA ALA A 92 -3.44 -6.65 16.56
C ALA A 92 -2.49 -7.77 17.04
N GLY A 93 -1.25 -7.80 16.53
CA GLY A 93 -0.25 -8.81 16.90
C GLY A 93 -0.36 -10.14 16.14
N THR A 94 -1.19 -10.20 15.11
CA THR A 94 -1.30 -11.34 14.19
C THR A 94 -1.00 -10.89 12.76
N CYS A 95 -0.24 -11.69 12.01
CA CYS A 95 0.05 -11.41 10.60
C CYS A 95 -0.59 -12.46 9.69
N GLN A 96 -1.12 -12.00 8.57
CA GLN A 96 -1.59 -12.84 7.48
C GLN A 96 -0.69 -12.61 6.26
N LYS A 97 -0.11 -13.71 5.74
CA LYS A 97 0.69 -13.70 4.52
C LYS A 97 -0.09 -14.30 3.35
N SER A 98 -0.03 -13.63 2.21
CA SER A 98 -0.61 -14.09 0.94
C SER A 98 0.49 -14.10 -0.11
N VAL A 99 0.55 -15.16 -0.91
CA VAL A 99 1.54 -15.31 -1.99
C VAL A 99 0.80 -15.44 -3.30
N THR A 100 1.11 -14.56 -4.24
CA THR A 100 0.64 -14.61 -5.62
C THR A 100 1.80 -15.07 -6.50
N GLY A 101 1.58 -16.08 -7.36
CA GLY A 101 2.63 -16.62 -8.23
C GLY A 101 3.53 -17.67 -7.55
N THR A 102 4.73 -17.88 -8.08
CA THR A 102 5.72 -18.83 -7.53
C THR A 102 6.93 -18.07 -6.99
N ALA A 103 6.87 -17.69 -5.71
CA ALA A 103 7.97 -16.99 -5.06
C ALA A 103 9.13 -17.93 -4.67
N PRO A 104 10.40 -17.51 -4.82
CA PRO A 104 11.54 -18.30 -4.37
C PRO A 104 11.58 -18.40 -2.84
N GLN A 105 12.19 -19.47 -2.30
CA GLN A 105 12.25 -19.69 -0.85
C GLN A 105 12.91 -18.52 -0.11
N ALA A 106 13.96 -17.92 -0.66
CA ALA A 106 14.62 -16.75 -0.08
C ALA A 106 13.68 -15.54 0.09
N ALA A 107 12.67 -15.38 -0.78
CA ALA A 107 11.67 -14.33 -0.64
C ALA A 107 10.67 -14.65 0.48
N LEU A 108 10.29 -15.93 0.66
CA LEU A 108 9.46 -16.36 1.79
C LEU A 108 10.18 -16.12 3.13
N ASP A 109 11.47 -16.47 3.21
CA ASP A 109 12.29 -16.23 4.40
C ASP A 109 12.42 -14.71 4.70
N THR A 110 12.46 -13.87 3.65
CA THR A 110 12.48 -12.41 3.79
C THR A 110 11.10 -11.88 4.23
N ALA A 111 10.01 -12.50 3.78
CA ALA A 111 8.67 -12.15 4.25
C ALA A 111 8.45 -12.51 5.73
N ASP A 112 9.03 -13.61 6.22
CA ASP A 112 8.99 -13.97 7.65
C ASP A 112 9.74 -12.92 8.51
N LEU A 113 10.82 -12.36 7.98
CA LEU A 113 11.54 -11.25 8.60
C LEU A 113 10.68 -9.98 8.64
N LEU A 114 9.94 -9.68 7.56
CA LEU A 114 8.98 -8.57 7.54
C LEU A 114 7.84 -8.77 8.55
N GLU A 115 7.31 -9.98 8.69
CA GLU A 115 6.31 -10.31 9.72
C GLU A 115 6.86 -10.05 11.13
N ALA A 116 8.04 -10.56 11.45
CA ALA A 116 8.67 -10.34 12.75
C ALA A 116 8.94 -8.84 13.03
N CYS A 117 9.35 -8.11 11.99
CA CYS A 117 9.59 -6.68 12.01
C CYS A 117 8.31 -5.89 12.35
N LEU A 118 7.21 -6.20 11.66
CA LEU A 118 5.91 -5.54 11.82
C LEU A 118 5.27 -5.82 13.18
N LEU A 119 5.49 -7.01 13.74
CA LEU A 119 5.04 -7.37 15.08
C LEU A 119 5.86 -6.72 16.21
N GLY A 120 6.96 -6.04 15.87
CA GLY A 120 7.85 -5.40 16.85
C GLY A 120 8.63 -6.40 17.71
N GLY A 121 8.87 -7.61 17.20
CA GLY A 121 9.64 -8.63 17.92
C GLY A 121 11.15 -8.46 17.72
N ASP A 122 11.95 -8.71 18.77
CA ASP A 122 13.42 -8.78 18.71
C ASP A 122 13.94 -9.83 17.72
N ALA A 123 13.07 -10.73 17.26
CA ALA A 123 13.36 -11.79 16.30
C ALA A 123 13.88 -11.24 14.95
N ALA A 124 13.44 -10.05 14.53
CA ALA A 124 13.92 -9.45 13.29
C ALA A 124 15.40 -9.04 13.39
N GLN A 125 15.85 -8.42 14.49
CA GLN A 125 17.29 -8.16 14.71
C GLN A 125 18.09 -9.47 14.77
N GLN A 126 17.57 -10.53 15.39
CA GLN A 126 18.26 -11.81 15.49
C GLN A 126 18.44 -12.48 14.12
N LEU A 127 17.42 -12.45 13.27
CA LEU A 127 17.45 -13.03 11.92
C LEU A 127 18.35 -12.23 10.97
N LEU A 128 18.45 -10.92 11.16
CA LEU A 128 19.36 -10.03 10.44
C LEU A 128 20.82 -10.18 10.91
N ALA A 129 21.04 -10.43 12.21
CA ALA A 129 22.36 -10.73 12.74
C ALA A 129 22.85 -12.14 12.37
N SER A 130 21.93 -13.03 11.99
CA SER A 130 22.24 -14.42 11.60
C SER A 130 22.45 -14.58 10.10
N GLU A 131 22.65 -13.49 9.34
CA GLU A 131 23.09 -13.65 7.95
C GLU A 131 24.34 -14.53 7.93
N PRO A 132 24.35 -15.60 7.11
CA PRO A 132 25.53 -16.45 7.02
C PRO A 132 26.66 -15.55 6.56
N ASP A 133 27.62 -15.39 7.46
CA ASP A 133 28.93 -14.79 7.26
C ASP A 133 29.30 -15.00 5.80
N GLY A 134 29.31 -13.89 5.05
CA GLY A 134 29.63 -13.89 3.64
C GLY A 134 30.97 -14.57 3.51
N THR A 135 30.94 -15.88 3.24
CA THR A 135 32.09 -16.62 2.78
C THR A 135 32.29 -16.05 1.40
N ALA A 136 33.06 -14.95 1.37
CA ALA A 136 33.70 -14.47 0.19
C ALA A 136 34.24 -15.73 -0.51
N PRO A 137 33.88 -15.96 -1.79
CA PRO A 137 34.46 -17.08 -2.52
C PRO A 137 35.98 -17.01 -2.34
N PRO A 138 36.65 -18.13 -2.02
CA PRO A 138 38.08 -18.12 -1.74
C PRO A 138 38.83 -17.43 -2.89
N PRO A 139 39.73 -16.48 -2.61
CA PRO A 139 40.54 -15.86 -3.64
C PRO A 139 41.64 -16.84 -4.02
N ASP A 140 41.34 -17.85 -4.84
CA ASP A 140 42.37 -18.59 -5.59
C ASP A 140 41.75 -19.47 -6.67
N GLY A 141 42.16 -19.25 -7.92
CA GLY A 141 41.92 -20.22 -8.99
C GLY A 141 41.77 -19.67 -10.41
N THR A 142 42.73 -18.86 -10.87
CA THR A 142 43.19 -18.85 -12.28
C THR A 142 42.11 -18.76 -13.37
N VAL A 143 41.67 -17.54 -13.70
CA VAL A 143 41.08 -17.27 -15.02
C VAL A 143 42.21 -17.22 -16.07
N PRO A 144 42.17 -18.02 -17.15
CA PRO A 144 43.06 -17.82 -18.28
C PRO A 144 42.77 -16.46 -18.92
N ALA A 145 43.82 -15.67 -19.11
CA ALA A 145 43.77 -14.42 -19.84
C ALA A 145 43.30 -14.66 -21.28
N LEU A 146 42.02 -14.39 -21.56
CA LEU A 146 41.56 -14.08 -22.91
C LEU A 146 41.63 -12.56 -23.04
N VAL A 147 42.74 -12.10 -23.61
CA VAL A 147 42.88 -10.76 -24.17
C VAL A 147 41.83 -10.63 -25.27
N GLN A 148 40.75 -9.90 -25.02
CA GLN A 148 39.94 -9.31 -26.07
C GLN A 148 40.27 -7.81 -26.11
N ASP A 149 40.86 -7.42 -27.22
CA ASP A 149 41.10 -6.05 -27.64
C ASP A 149 39.82 -5.20 -27.50
N ILE A 150 39.81 -4.32 -26.52
CA ILE A 150 38.83 -3.23 -26.43
C ILE A 150 39.46 -2.03 -27.16
N PRO A 151 38.85 -1.52 -28.26
CA PRO A 151 39.30 -0.30 -28.93
C PRO A 151 39.19 0.92 -28.01
N PRO A 152 40.09 1.91 -28.10
CA PRO A 152 40.05 3.08 -27.25
C PRO A 152 38.93 4.06 -27.65
N GLU A 153 38.28 4.61 -26.62
CA GLU A 153 37.64 5.93 -26.53
C GLU A 153 36.69 6.38 -27.65
N SER A 154 35.38 6.32 -27.33
CA SER A 154 34.42 7.30 -27.83
C SER A 154 34.36 8.50 -26.87
N PRO A 155 34.38 9.74 -27.36
CA PRO A 155 34.48 10.93 -26.52
C PRO A 155 33.21 11.19 -25.71
N THR A 156 33.43 11.66 -24.48
CA THR A 156 32.46 12.30 -23.59
C THR A 156 31.58 13.29 -24.36
N PRO A 157 30.23 13.15 -24.34
CA PRO A 157 29.36 14.23 -24.81
C PRO A 157 29.43 15.40 -23.84
N ALA A 158 29.66 16.59 -24.38
CA ALA A 158 29.68 17.84 -23.65
C ALA A 158 28.35 18.09 -22.88
N PRO A 159 28.37 18.90 -21.80
CA PRO A 159 27.16 19.29 -21.07
C PRO A 159 26.19 19.99 -22.02
N GLN A 160 25.01 19.41 -22.23
CA GLN A 160 23.93 20.07 -22.94
C GLN A 160 23.39 21.21 -22.06
N ALA A 161 23.31 22.40 -22.66
CA ALA A 161 22.72 23.60 -22.08
C ALA A 161 21.25 23.34 -21.67
N PRO A 162 20.76 24.00 -20.61
CA PRO A 162 19.37 23.86 -20.18
C PRO A 162 18.44 24.34 -21.31
N LEU A 163 17.53 23.46 -21.71
CA LEU A 163 16.39 23.81 -22.55
C LEU A 163 15.52 24.81 -21.78
N SER A 164 15.38 26.01 -22.33
CA SER A 164 14.39 26.99 -21.90
C SER A 164 13.01 26.36 -21.98
N ILE A 165 12.36 26.20 -20.84
CA ILE A 165 10.94 25.89 -20.76
C ILE A 165 10.22 27.17 -21.15
N ASP A 166 9.56 27.16 -22.31
CA ASP A 166 8.64 28.20 -22.71
C ASP A 166 7.54 28.34 -21.66
N THR A 167 7.51 29.52 -21.07
CA THR A 167 6.44 30.05 -20.22
C THR A 167 5.09 29.85 -20.91
N ILE A 168 4.32 28.84 -20.48
CA ILE A 168 2.91 28.74 -20.83
C ILE A 168 2.19 29.79 -19.99
N THR A 169 1.94 30.94 -20.60
CA THR A 169 1.10 32.01 -20.05
C THR A 169 -0.30 31.44 -19.77
N PRO A 170 -0.82 31.49 -18.53
CA PRO A 170 -2.22 31.22 -18.29
C PRO A 170 -3.01 32.42 -18.82
N ASP A 171 -3.64 32.23 -19.97
CA ASP A 171 -4.51 33.24 -20.55
C ASP A 171 -5.68 33.48 -19.60
N THR A 172 -5.76 34.73 -19.18
CA THR A 172 -6.77 35.29 -18.29
C THR A 172 -8.02 35.50 -19.12
N VAL A 173 -9.00 34.61 -19.01
CA VAL A 173 -10.37 34.89 -19.45
C VAL A 173 -11.26 34.96 -18.22
N ALA A 174 -11.36 36.17 -17.68
CA ALA A 174 -12.42 36.58 -16.80
C ALA A 174 -13.70 36.89 -17.63
N PRO A 175 -14.89 36.86 -17.00
CA PRO A 175 -16.18 36.56 -17.63
C PRO A 175 -16.91 37.83 -18.09
N GLU A 176 -17.92 37.71 -18.98
CA GLU A 176 -19.19 38.47 -18.89
C GLU A 176 -20.22 38.08 -20.00
N PRO A 177 -21.51 38.51 -19.92
CA PRO A 177 -22.68 37.63 -19.93
C PRO A 177 -23.49 37.73 -21.24
N THR A 178 -24.38 36.76 -21.48
CA THR A 178 -25.56 37.00 -22.34
C THR A 178 -26.68 36.05 -21.96
N ALA A 179 -27.72 36.64 -21.39
CA ALA A 179 -29.06 36.09 -21.35
C ALA A 179 -29.62 35.99 -22.76
N GLN A 180 -30.13 34.82 -23.15
CA GLN A 180 -31.19 34.73 -24.14
C GLN A 180 -32.28 33.79 -23.63
N ILE A 181 -33.35 34.45 -23.20
CA ILE A 181 -34.68 33.89 -23.00
C ILE A 181 -35.23 33.63 -24.40
N THR A 182 -35.57 32.39 -24.70
CA THR A 182 -36.44 32.07 -25.83
C THR A 182 -37.63 31.28 -25.29
N GLU A 183 -38.67 32.03 -25.00
CA GLU A 183 -40.04 31.58 -24.79
C GLU A 183 -40.66 31.37 -26.18
N GLU A 184 -41.03 30.13 -26.55
CA GLU A 184 -42.16 29.91 -27.48
C GLU A 184 -42.58 28.43 -27.49
N THR A 185 -43.88 28.23 -27.27
CA THR A 185 -44.70 27.04 -27.60
C THR A 185 -44.79 25.90 -26.57
N ALA A 186 -45.61 26.09 -25.55
CA ALA A 186 -46.60 25.07 -25.16
C ALA A 186 -47.81 25.15 -26.13
N PRO A 187 -48.66 24.12 -26.35
CA PRO A 187 -49.04 23.14 -25.34
C PRO A 187 -49.31 21.71 -25.86
N VAL A 188 -48.73 20.71 -25.20
CA VAL A 188 -49.49 19.49 -24.85
C VAL A 188 -48.97 19.08 -23.49
N ALA A 189 -49.82 19.14 -22.48
CA ALA A 189 -49.49 18.63 -21.15
C ALA A 189 -49.71 17.11 -21.14
N PRO A 190 -48.67 16.28 -21.07
CA PRO A 190 -48.75 15.07 -20.28
C PRO A 190 -48.54 15.47 -18.81
N VAL A 191 -49.56 15.16 -18.03
CA VAL A 191 -49.59 14.85 -16.58
C VAL A 191 -48.23 15.00 -15.86
N PRO A 192 -48.16 15.77 -14.74
CA PRO A 192 -46.97 15.76 -13.88
C PRO A 192 -46.63 14.32 -13.51
N ALA A 193 -45.51 13.82 -14.03
CA ALA A 193 -44.90 12.63 -13.47
C ALA A 193 -44.55 12.98 -12.03
N GLU A 194 -45.14 12.26 -11.09
CA GLU A 194 -44.83 12.39 -9.68
C GLU A 194 -43.32 12.27 -9.49
N ASP A 195 -42.78 13.18 -8.69
CA ASP A 195 -41.37 13.34 -8.36
C ASP A 195 -40.90 12.13 -7.53
N THR A 196 -40.77 10.97 -8.18
CA THR A 196 -40.15 9.80 -7.57
C THR A 196 -38.67 10.11 -7.43
N ALA A 197 -38.23 10.33 -6.19
CA ALA A 197 -36.82 10.51 -5.88
C ALA A 197 -35.99 9.41 -6.58
N PRO A 198 -34.84 9.75 -7.17
CA PRO A 198 -34.00 8.75 -7.82
C PRO A 198 -33.60 7.69 -6.79
N CYS A 199 -33.69 6.41 -7.19
CA CYS A 199 -33.32 5.26 -6.37
C CYS A 199 -32.19 4.47 -7.03
N GLY A 200 -31.54 3.59 -6.26
CA GLY A 200 -30.54 2.67 -6.79
C GLY A 200 -29.42 3.37 -7.57
N LEU A 201 -29.17 2.91 -8.79
CA LEU A 201 -28.15 3.45 -9.70
C LEU A 201 -28.39 4.91 -10.06
N ALA A 202 -29.65 5.36 -10.15
CA ALA A 202 -29.97 6.75 -10.47
C ALA A 202 -29.65 7.70 -9.31
N ALA A 203 -29.54 7.19 -8.07
CA ALA A 203 -29.23 7.96 -6.88
C ALA A 203 -27.72 8.13 -6.63
N ILE A 204 -26.88 7.33 -7.28
CA ILE A 204 -25.46 7.21 -6.97
C ILE A 204 -24.60 7.76 -8.11
N PRO A 205 -23.50 8.48 -7.81
CA PRO A 205 -22.58 8.94 -8.85
C PRO A 205 -21.95 7.77 -9.62
N GLU A 206 -21.92 7.89 -10.95
CA GLU A 206 -21.28 6.92 -11.84
C GLU A 206 -19.80 6.71 -11.48
N GLY A 207 -19.31 5.48 -11.68
CA GLY A 207 -17.95 5.09 -11.33
C GLY A 207 -17.59 3.68 -11.79
N ALA A 208 -16.40 3.23 -11.41
CA ALA A 208 -15.97 1.86 -11.67
C ALA A 208 -16.96 0.85 -11.05
N PRO A 209 -17.27 -0.28 -11.72
CA PRO A 209 -18.32 -1.20 -11.27
C PRO A 209 -18.20 -1.64 -9.81
N GLY A 210 -16.99 -1.94 -9.32
CA GLY A 210 -16.80 -2.33 -7.93
C GLY A 210 -17.13 -1.21 -6.93
N ILE A 211 -16.82 0.05 -7.25
CA ILE A 211 -17.18 1.21 -6.41
C ILE A 211 -18.70 1.37 -6.38
N THR A 212 -19.34 1.27 -7.55
CA THR A 212 -20.81 1.35 -7.67
C THR A 212 -21.49 0.27 -6.83
N LEU A 213 -21.02 -0.98 -6.93
CA LEU A 213 -21.51 -2.09 -6.11
C LEU A 213 -21.40 -1.79 -4.60
N GLN A 214 -20.22 -1.36 -4.15
CA GLN A 214 -20.00 -1.08 -2.73
C GLN A 214 -20.87 0.09 -2.24
N ARG A 215 -21.07 1.14 -3.05
CA ARG A 215 -21.99 2.24 -2.70
C ARG A 215 -23.44 1.78 -2.59
N LEU A 216 -23.91 0.95 -3.54
CA LEU A 216 -25.26 0.38 -3.49
C LEU A 216 -25.47 -0.48 -2.23
N LEU A 217 -24.45 -1.22 -1.80
CA LEU A 217 -24.52 -1.99 -0.55
C LEU A 217 -24.65 -1.08 0.69
N VAL A 218 -23.93 0.04 0.71
CA VAL A 218 -24.07 1.05 1.79
C VAL A 218 -25.47 1.67 1.78
N GLU A 219 -26.01 1.99 0.60
CA GLU A 219 -27.38 2.50 0.45
C GLU A 219 -28.42 1.48 0.93
N ALA A 220 -28.18 0.18 0.70
CA ALA A 220 -28.99 -0.91 1.23
C ALA A 220 -28.80 -1.16 2.75
N GLY A 221 -27.95 -0.38 3.42
CA GLY A 221 -27.69 -0.48 4.87
C GLY A 221 -26.65 -1.54 5.27
N GLU A 222 -25.97 -2.16 4.31
CA GLU A 222 -24.90 -3.13 4.57
C GLU A 222 -23.52 -2.45 4.67
N ASN A 223 -22.56 -3.16 5.27
CA ASN A 223 -21.18 -2.69 5.38
C ASN A 223 -20.23 -3.52 4.50
N PRO A 224 -19.97 -3.09 3.24
CA PRO A 224 -19.09 -3.81 2.33
C PRO A 224 -17.59 -3.70 2.68
N GLY A 225 -17.24 -2.93 3.72
CA GLY A 225 -15.86 -2.50 3.99
C GLY A 225 -15.52 -1.17 3.31
N PRO A 226 -14.24 -0.92 3.01
CA PRO A 226 -13.80 0.26 2.28
C PRO A 226 -14.45 0.39 0.90
N LEU A 227 -14.71 1.62 0.45
CA LEU A 227 -15.16 1.92 -0.92
C LEU A 227 -13.95 2.05 -1.86
N ASP A 228 -13.25 0.95 -2.08
CA ASP A 228 -11.99 0.85 -2.83
C ASP A 228 -12.17 0.32 -4.26
N GLY A 229 -13.37 -0.17 -4.59
CA GLY A 229 -13.69 -0.72 -5.90
C GLY A 229 -13.27 -2.17 -6.10
N ILE A 230 -12.74 -2.84 -5.08
CA ILE A 230 -12.30 -4.23 -5.12
C ILE A 230 -13.25 -5.08 -4.28
N PRO A 231 -14.12 -5.91 -4.89
CA PRO A 231 -15.03 -6.77 -4.16
C PRO A 231 -14.29 -7.85 -3.33
N GLY A 232 -14.09 -7.56 -2.05
CA GLY A 232 -13.38 -8.43 -1.11
C GLY A 232 -14.31 -9.37 -0.33
N ARG A 233 -13.76 -10.03 0.71
CA ARG A 233 -14.54 -10.92 1.59
C ARG A 233 -15.72 -10.18 2.24
N ARG A 234 -15.51 -8.96 2.73
CA ARG A 234 -16.56 -8.14 3.37
C ARG A 234 -17.67 -7.77 2.41
N THR A 235 -17.33 -7.37 1.18
CA THR A 235 -18.32 -7.08 0.12
C THR A 235 -19.16 -8.32 -0.21
N ARG A 236 -18.54 -9.50 -0.30
CA ARG A 236 -19.27 -10.76 -0.51
C ARG A 236 -20.17 -11.11 0.67
N THR A 237 -19.72 -10.92 1.91
CA THR A 237 -20.57 -11.16 3.10
C THR A 237 -21.78 -10.22 3.12
N ALA A 238 -21.59 -8.94 2.78
CA ALA A 238 -22.70 -7.98 2.65
C ALA A 238 -23.73 -8.44 1.59
N LEU A 239 -23.28 -8.92 0.43
CA LEU A 239 -24.18 -9.50 -0.59
C LEU A 239 -24.93 -10.73 -0.09
N GLN A 240 -24.28 -11.58 0.72
CA GLN A 240 -24.91 -12.78 1.28
C GLN A 240 -25.95 -12.44 2.35
N ASN A 241 -25.77 -11.34 3.09
CA ASN A 241 -26.75 -10.89 4.07
C ASN A 241 -28.06 -10.48 3.39
N LEU A 242 -27.98 -9.83 2.22
CA LEU A 242 -29.15 -9.36 1.47
C LEU A 242 -29.81 -10.47 0.64
N PHE A 243 -29.02 -11.28 -0.07
CA PHE A 243 -29.52 -12.22 -1.08
C PHE A 243 -29.30 -13.70 -0.74
N GLY A 244 -28.71 -14.01 0.42
CA GLY A 244 -28.42 -15.37 0.86
C GLY A 244 -27.16 -15.99 0.24
N ALA A 245 -26.84 -17.23 0.60
CA ALA A 245 -25.58 -17.88 0.25
C ALA A 245 -25.30 -17.98 -1.27
N GLN A 246 -26.35 -18.00 -2.10
CA GLN A 246 -26.22 -18.08 -3.57
C GLN A 246 -25.57 -16.84 -4.20
N SER A 247 -25.54 -15.70 -3.51
CA SER A 247 -24.90 -14.49 -4.02
C SER A 247 -23.37 -14.49 -3.88
N ALA A 248 -22.80 -15.54 -3.27
CA ALA A 248 -21.35 -15.70 -3.15
C ALA A 248 -20.63 -15.74 -4.51
N ASP A 249 -21.32 -16.30 -5.51
CA ASP A 249 -20.79 -16.55 -6.85
C ASP A 249 -21.29 -15.53 -7.89
N MET A 250 -22.12 -14.57 -7.49
CA MET A 250 -22.58 -13.50 -8.38
C MET A 250 -21.39 -12.64 -8.82
N ASP A 251 -21.34 -12.34 -10.11
CA ASP A 251 -20.40 -11.35 -10.61
C ASP A 251 -20.82 -9.92 -10.23
N THR A 252 -19.90 -8.97 -10.38
CA THR A 252 -20.13 -7.57 -9.98
C THR A 252 -21.31 -6.93 -10.72
N ALA A 253 -21.51 -7.25 -12.00
CA ALA A 253 -22.56 -6.63 -12.81
C ALA A 253 -23.95 -7.18 -12.45
N GLU A 254 -24.03 -8.50 -12.22
CA GLU A 254 -25.22 -9.17 -11.72
C GLU A 254 -25.61 -8.64 -10.34
N ALA A 255 -24.64 -8.53 -9.42
CA ALA A 255 -24.86 -7.99 -8.08
C ALA A 255 -25.36 -6.55 -8.08
N ILE A 256 -24.81 -5.68 -8.95
CA ILE A 256 -25.30 -4.31 -9.14
C ILE A 256 -26.76 -4.31 -9.57
N THR A 257 -27.10 -5.13 -10.57
CA THR A 257 -28.47 -5.22 -11.09
C THR A 257 -29.45 -5.71 -10.01
N ALA A 258 -29.04 -6.68 -9.19
CA ALA A 258 -29.86 -7.19 -8.09
C ALA A 258 -30.12 -6.11 -7.01
N LEU A 259 -29.10 -5.33 -6.65
CA LEU A 259 -29.22 -4.25 -5.66
C LEU A 259 -30.05 -3.08 -6.17
N ASP A 260 -29.87 -2.70 -7.42
CA ASP A 260 -30.67 -1.65 -8.05
C ASP A 260 -32.17 -1.98 -7.97
N ASN A 261 -32.52 -3.22 -8.34
CA ASN A 261 -33.89 -3.71 -8.20
C ASN A 261 -34.36 -3.77 -6.74
N LEU A 262 -33.50 -4.11 -5.79
CA LEU A 262 -33.86 -4.16 -4.36
C LEU A 262 -34.18 -2.77 -3.80
N LEU A 263 -33.40 -1.76 -4.16
CA LEU A 263 -33.51 -0.39 -3.66
C LEU A 263 -34.65 0.40 -4.31
N CYS A 264 -35.10 -0.02 -5.48
CA CYS A 264 -36.14 0.63 -6.27
C CYS A 264 -37.52 -0.04 -6.19
N GLN A 265 -37.72 -1.00 -5.27
CA GLN A 265 -39.01 -1.63 -4.97
C GLN A 265 -39.76 -0.87 -3.87
#